data_AF-K1R538-F1
#
_entry.id   AF-K1R538-F1
#
_cell.length_a   1.000
_cell.length_b   1.000
_cell.length_c   1.000
_cell.angle_alpha   90.00
_cell.angle_beta   90.00
_cell.angle_gamma   90.00
#
_symmetry.space_group_name_H-M   'P 1'
#
loop_
_entity.id
_entity.type
_entity.pdbx_description
1 polymer ?
#
loop_
_entity_poly.entity_id
_entity_poly.type
_entity_poly.pdbx_seq_one_letter_code
_entity_poly.pdbx_strand_id
1 'polypeptide(L)'
;MVVIGGHHSSNTQKLLQVAARHTKAINVETADELDKDWLNGARIVGVTAGASTPSSIIEEVLNCMSEEIRDDMSFEEMLAASEAKPLYAHRHAPGQRQL
;
A
#
# COMPACT_ATOMS: atom_id res chain seq x y z
N MET A 1 -4.26 -7.31 2.39
CA MET A 1 -3.96 -6.63 1.13
C MET A 1 -4.87 -5.44 0.93
N VAL A 2 -4.31 -4.25 0.70
CA VAL A 2 -5.06 -3.04 0.33
C VAL A 2 -5.06 -2.93 -1.19
N VAL A 3 -6.25 -2.78 -1.78
CA VAL A 3 -6.46 -2.63 -3.23
C VAL A 3 -6.94 -1.21 -3.50
N ILE A 4 -6.09 -0.38 -4.09
CA ILE A 4 -6.39 1.04 -4.29
C ILE A 4 -7.06 1.24 -5.65
N GLY A 5 -8.14 2.02 -5.68
CA GLY A 5 -8.80 2.49 -6.89
C GLY A 5 -10.31 2.39 -6.82
N GLY A 6 -10.98 2.86 -7.88
CA GLY A 6 -12.44 3.01 -7.94
C GLY A 6 -13.25 1.78 -7.52
N HIS A 7 -14.25 1.95 -6.65
CA HIS A 7 -15.27 0.98 -6.26
C HIS A 7 -16.03 0.44 -7.48
N HIS A 8 -16.17 1.25 -8.54
CA HIS A 8 -16.83 0.86 -9.79
C HIS A 8 -15.87 0.42 -10.90
N SER A 9 -14.56 0.40 -10.65
CA SER A 9 -13.59 -0.08 -11.62
C SER A 9 -13.61 -1.60 -11.70
N SER A 10 -13.96 -2.13 -12.88
CA SER A 10 -13.95 -3.58 -13.13
C SER A 10 -12.59 -4.22 -12.85
N ASN A 11 -11.47 -3.52 -13.09
CA ASN A 11 -10.14 -4.04 -12.81
C ASN A 11 -9.85 -4.05 -11.31
N THR A 12 -10.20 -2.98 -10.59
CA THR A 12 -10.05 -2.90 -9.13
C THR A 12 -10.86 -3.99 -8.44
N GLN A 13 -12.12 -4.18 -8.85
CA GLN A 13 -12.98 -5.22 -8.28
C GLN A 13 -12.46 -6.64 -8.56
N LYS A 14 -11.91 -6.89 -9.76
CA LYS A 14 -11.24 -8.18 -10.05
C LYS A 14 -10.02 -8.41 -9.14
N LEU A 15 -9.17 -7.39 -8.95
CA LEU A 15 -8.02 -7.48 -8.06
C LEU A 15 -8.46 -7.78 -6.62
N LEU A 16 -9.47 -7.07 -6.12
CA LEU A 16 -10.04 -7.31 -4.79
C LEU A 16 -10.57 -8.75 -4.66
N GLN A 17 -11.36 -9.22 -5.61
CA GLN A 17 -11.91 -10.57 -5.60
C GLN A 17 -10.82 -11.65 -5.61
N VAL A 18 -9.75 -11.44 -6.38
CA VAL A 18 -8.61 -12.38 -6.40
C VAL A 18 -7.86 -12.34 -5.07
N ALA A 19 -7.53 -11.15 -4.56
CA ALA A 19 -6.83 -10.99 -3.29
C ALA A 19 -7.62 -11.59 -2.11
N ALA A 20 -8.93 -11.36 -2.06
CA ALA A 20 -9.83 -11.86 -1.01
C ALA A 20 -9.89 -13.38 -0.91
N ARG A 21 -9.53 -14.13 -1.97
CA ARG A 21 -9.43 -15.59 -1.94
C ARG A 21 -8.20 -16.11 -1.19
N HIS A 22 -7.19 -15.26 -1.00
CA HIS A 22 -5.90 -15.64 -0.45
C HIS A 22 -5.53 -14.90 0.84
N THR A 23 -6.10 -13.71 1.07
CA THR A 23 -5.80 -12.89 2.24
C THR A 23 -6.94 -11.94 2.54
N LYS A 24 -6.99 -11.42 3.78
CA LYS A 24 -7.89 -10.32 4.15
C LYS A 24 -7.62 -9.16 3.19
N ALA A 25 -8.64 -8.71 2.46
CA ALA A 25 -8.49 -7.66 1.46
C ALA A 25 -9.55 -6.58 1.61
N ILE A 26 -9.16 -5.32 1.39
CA ILE A 26 -10.05 -4.16 1.35
C ILE A 26 -9.78 -3.35 0.09
N ASN A 27 -10.81 -2.67 -0.38
CA ASN A 27 -10.70 -1.69 -1.44
C ASN A 27 -10.90 -0.29 -0.86
N VAL A 28 -10.01 0.63 -1.25
CA VAL A 28 -10.05 2.04 -0.88
C VAL A 28 -9.87 2.90 -2.14
N GLU A 29 -10.66 3.95 -2.28
CA GLU A 29 -10.47 4.96 -3.34
C GLU A 29 -9.51 6.07 -2.93
N THR A 30 -9.48 6.41 -1.64
CA THR A 30 -8.67 7.48 -1.06
C THR A 30 -8.03 7.03 0.26
N ALA A 31 -7.07 7.80 0.78
CA ALA A 31 -6.45 7.52 2.07
C ALA A 31 -7.46 7.55 3.24
N ASP A 32 -8.49 8.40 3.16
CA ASP A 32 -9.50 8.56 4.22
C ASP A 32 -10.41 7.33 4.39
N GLU A 33 -10.50 6.48 3.37
CA GLU A 33 -11.27 5.23 3.43
C GLU A 33 -10.51 4.09 4.14
N LEU A 34 -9.23 4.32 4.46
CA LEU A 34 -8.42 3.33 5.15
C LEU A 34 -8.79 3.25 6.62
N ASP A 35 -9.49 2.17 6.99
CA ASP A 35 -9.76 1.85 8.38
C ASP A 35 -8.47 1.42 9.11
N LYS A 36 -8.05 2.22 10.10
CA LYS A 36 -6.86 1.99 10.91
C LYS A 36 -6.95 0.68 11.70
N ASP A 37 -8.13 0.38 12.24
CA ASP A 37 -8.36 -0.86 13.00
C ASP A 37 -8.22 -2.10 12.11
N TRP A 38 -8.42 -1.93 10.79
CA TRP A 38 -8.25 -3.02 9.84
C TRP A 38 -6.79 -3.49 9.74
N LEU A 39 -5.84 -2.58 9.96
CA LEU A 39 -4.39 -2.82 9.92
C LEU A 39 -3.85 -3.43 11.23
N ASN A 40 -4.60 -3.31 12.33
CA ASN A 40 -4.15 -3.75 13.64
C ASN A 40 -3.78 -5.25 13.65
N GLY A 41 -2.62 -5.56 14.23
CA GLY A 41 -2.06 -6.92 14.31
C GLY A 41 -1.47 -7.46 12.99
N ALA A 42 -1.52 -6.71 11.89
CA ALA A 42 -0.92 -7.12 10.63
C ALA A 42 0.58 -6.78 10.62
N ARG A 43 1.45 -7.81 10.61
CA ARG A 43 2.91 -7.60 10.47
C ARG A 43 3.33 -7.15 9.08
N ILE A 44 2.59 -7.56 8.05
CA ILE A 44 2.88 -7.25 6.65
C ILE A 44 1.55 -6.97 5.95
N VAL A 45 1.46 -5.80 5.32
CA VAL A 45 0.31 -5.42 4.49
C VAL A 45 0.79 -5.23 3.06
N GLY A 46 0.32 -6.10 2.15
CA GLY A 46 0.54 -5.92 0.72
C GLY A 46 -0.38 -4.83 0.15
N VAL A 47 0.14 -4.00 -0.74
CA VAL A 47 -0.61 -2.94 -1.43
C VAL A 47 -0.57 -3.20 -2.94
N THR A 48 -1.69 -3.00 -3.61
CA THR A 48 -1.80 -3.02 -5.07
C THR A 48 -2.79 -1.95 -5.53
N ALA A 49 -2.82 -1.62 -6.82
CA ALA A 49 -3.71 -0.61 -7.34
C ALA A 49 -4.28 -1.01 -8.72
N GLY A 50 -5.49 -0.56 -9.02
CA GLY A 50 -6.07 -0.67 -10.34
C GLY A 50 -5.29 0.16 -11.36
N ALA A 51 -5.25 -0.29 -12.63
CA ALA A 51 -4.44 0.32 -13.69
C ALA A 51 -4.72 1.81 -13.96
N SER A 52 -5.92 2.30 -13.62
CA SER A 52 -6.34 3.69 -13.79
C SER A 52 -6.10 4.57 -12.55
N THR A 53 -5.48 4.03 -11.50
CA THR A 53 -5.28 4.74 -10.23
C THR A 53 -4.02 5.60 -10.32
N PRO A 54 -4.11 6.93 -10.13
CA PRO A 54 -2.94 7.81 -10.15
C PRO A 54 -1.94 7.48 -9.03
N SER A 55 -0.65 7.66 -9.30
CA SER A 55 0.41 7.43 -8.30
C SER A 55 0.26 8.30 -7.05
N SER A 56 -0.27 9.53 -7.18
CA SER A 56 -0.50 10.43 -6.04
C SER A 56 -1.41 9.80 -4.98
N ILE A 57 -2.49 9.13 -5.41
CA ILE A 57 -3.41 8.45 -4.50
C ILE A 57 -2.74 7.25 -3.84
N ILE A 58 -1.90 6.53 -4.59
CA ILE A 58 -1.13 5.40 -4.04
C ILE A 58 -0.15 5.90 -2.97
N GLU A 59 0.54 7.01 -3.23
CA GLU A 59 1.48 7.65 -2.30
C GLU A 59 0.76 8.17 -1.04
N GLU A 60 -0.41 8.80 -1.19
CA GLU A 60 -1.24 9.26 -0.07
C GLU A 60 -1.63 8.10 0.86
N VAL A 61 -2.11 6.98 0.30
CA VAL A 61 -2.48 5.79 1.09
C VAL A 61 -1.25 5.20 1.79
N LEU A 62 -0.10 5.11 1.11
CA LEU A 62 1.13 4.59 1.70
C LEU A 62 1.67 5.49 2.83
N ASN A 63 1.54 6.80 2.69
CA ASN A 63 1.92 7.76 3.73
C ASN A 63 1.03 7.62 4.96
N CYS A 64 -0.29 7.55 4.77
CA CYS A 64 -1.23 7.29 5.86
C CYS A 64 -0.88 5.99 6.60
N MET A 65 -0.67 4.89 5.89
CA MET A 65 -0.22 3.62 6.49
C MET A 65 1.10 3.76 7.27
N SER A 66 2.05 4.55 6.77
CA SER A 66 3.35 4.73 7.42
C SER A 66 3.27 5.57 8.69
N GLU A 67 2.37 6.55 8.73
CA GLU A 67 2.12 7.36 9.91
C GLU A 67 1.51 6.51 11.03
N GLU A 68 0.47 5.73 10.71
CA GLU A 68 -0.14 4.81 11.70
C GLU A 68 0.86 3.80 12.27
N ILE A 69 1.70 3.21 11.41
CA ILE A 69 2.72 2.24 11.86
C ILE A 69 3.73 2.89 12.80
N ARG A 70 4.05 4.19 12.61
CA ARG A 70 4.97 4.90 13.50
C ARG A 70 4.35 5.22 14.85
N ASP A 71 3.06 5.54 14.88
CA ASP A 71 2.35 5.85 16.12
C ASP A 71 2.25 4.62 17.04
N ASP A 72 2.17 3.42 16.47
CA ASP A 72 2.14 2.15 17.22
C ASP A 72 3.53 1.66 17.70
N MET A 73 4.63 2.23 17.19
CA MET A 73 5.99 1.81 17.56
C MET A 73 6.46 2.46 18.86
N SER A 74 7.14 1.67 19.70
CA SER A 74 7.85 2.20 20.86
C SER A 74 9.04 3.08 20.44
N PHE A 75 9.49 3.95 21.35
CA PHE A 75 10.65 4.82 21.10
C PHE A 75 11.92 4.04 20.71
N GLU A 76 12.13 2.87 21.33
CA GLU A 76 13.25 1.97 21.02
C GLU A 76 13.14 1.39 19.60
N GLU A 77 11.94 0.97 19.19
CA GLU A 77 11.68 0.48 17.83
C GLU A 77 11.82 1.58 16.77
N MET A 78 11.38 2.80 17.09
CA MET A 78 11.52 3.95 16.20
C MET A 78 13.00 4.28 15.94
N LEU A 79 13.84 4.21 16.97
CA LEU A 79 15.28 4.43 16.84
C LEU A 79 15.91 3.36 15.92
N ALA A 80 15.55 2.09 16.11
CA ALA A 80 16.03 0.99 15.27
C ALA A 80 15.55 1.10 13.80
N ALA A 81 14.29 1.51 13.57
CA ALA A 81 13.74 1.68 12.23
C ALA A 81 14.39 2.83 11.45
N SER A 82 14.82 3.89 12.15
CA SER A 82 15.56 5.01 11.55
C SER A 82 16.92 4.57 10.99
N GLU A 83 17.56 3.58 11.61
CA GLU A 83 18.86 3.04 11.18
C GLU A 83 18.72 2.01 10.03
N ALA A 84 17.54 1.41 9.87
CA ALA A 84 17.31 0.29 8.95
C ALA A 84 16.79 0.68 7.56
N LYS A 85 16.51 1.96 7.29
CA LYS A 85 15.73 2.42 6.13
C LYS A 85 16.31 1.91 4.80
N PRO A 86 15.70 0.92 4.12
CA PRO A 86 16.06 0.61 2.75
C PRO A 86 15.55 1.78 1.92
N LEU A 87 16.46 2.52 1.29
CA LEU A 87 16.08 3.39 0.19
C LEU A 87 15.42 2.51 -0.86
N TYR A 88 14.09 2.56 -1.00
CA TYR A 88 13.42 2.12 -2.21
C TYR A 88 13.81 3.09 -3.32
N ALA A 89 15.04 2.93 -3.81
CA ALA A 89 15.50 3.56 -5.01
C ALA A 89 14.64 2.99 -6.13
N HIS A 90 13.82 3.84 -6.74
CA HIS A 90 13.23 3.58 -8.05
C HIS A 90 14.37 3.26 -9.01
N ARG A 91 14.72 1.97 -9.14
CA ARG A 91 15.56 1.50 -10.23
C ARG A 91 14.68 1.58 -11.47
N HIS A 92 14.77 2.70 -12.19
CA HIS A 92 14.53 2.66 -13.62
C HIS A 92 15.43 1.55 -14.18
N ALA A 93 14.84 0.48 -14.69
CA ALA A 93 15.58 -0.53 -15.43
C ALA A 93 16.11 0.14 -16.71
N PRO A 94 17.44 0.22 -16.91
CA PRO A 94 17.98 0.65 -18.19
C PRO A 94 17.89 -0.53 -19.14
N GLY A 95 16.97 -0.47 -20.10
CA GLY A 95 16.98 -1.37 -21.25
C GLY A 95 15.65 -2.02 -21.58
N GLN A 96 14.76 -1.27 -22.22
CA GLN A 96 13.94 -1.85 -23.29
C GLN A 96 14.22 -1.05 -24.56
N ARG A 97 14.86 -1.73 -25.52
CA ARG A 97 15.20 -1.21 -26.84
C ARG A 97 13.93 -0.83 -27.58
N GLN A 98 13.98 0.31 -28.27
CA GLN A 98 13.13 0.58 -29.43
C GLN A 98 13.29 -0.55 -30.44
N LEU A 99 12.15 -1.09 -30.87
CA LEU A 99 11.93 -1.60 -32.21
C LEU A 99 10.85 -0.73 -32.85
#